data_AF-A0A351PGQ3-F1
#
_entry.id   AF-A0A351PGQ3-F1
#
_cell.length_a   1.000
_cell.length_b   1.000
_cell.length_c   1.000
_cell.angle_alpha   90.00
_cell.angle_beta   90.00
_cell.angle_gamma   90.00
#
_symmetry.space_group_name_H-M   'P 1'
#
loop_
_entity.id
_entity.type
_entity.pdbx_description
1 polymer ?
#
loop_
_entity_poly.entity_id
_entity_poly.type
_entity_poly.pdbx_seq_one_letter_code
_entity_poly.pdbx_strand_id
1 'polypeptide(L)'
;MGSYMNEENIYRNPIIYADVPDMDIIRSKDREGRQAFYMVSTTMHLSPGVPIMKSYDLVHWATVNYVYQILEDGDRYCLKNGEDDYSIGSWAASLRQDSATGWYFVAFTCNSTQKTYIFMTEDIERGPWYRTTFPEMCYDNGMLFDETDGRKYIFFSQDCGDGIGTHDIYYRELFVDIDKHTVEYGDKRFVLHNTNYETPKQGLWGEGFHVYQHNGYYYIFVIQGQQWQRQELCWRSRSLTGVGRWDDEPAGDWTCRKVFVGHLYDADDNVYMKNNGIAQGGIVDTEDGKWYCFIFQDTGSVGRIPMLSPMEWGTEGELKDWPVIGTYLGEGTPFLYNKMPVISELPVRTKETVGEFVEDDDFENSIADYRCYDREDACVGDGEHDLNGSYLKLQWQWNHNPDNRFWSLTKRPGYLRLQPVGTSESIRTARNTLTIRTVGPVCDGTTVMDISNMADGMTAGLTVFQRQYGYVAVVMENGRKYLVMRKADNKDDAMGRCCAMEELKDADKIYLRIHCDFRDMKDIADFYYSIDNVNWVQIGEQLQMNYDMPDFMGYRYGLFAYAKEETEGFVDFDWFHIDVDSGTGV
;
A
#
# COMPACT_ATOMS: atom_id res chain seq x y z
N MET A 1 -17.98 4.52 -18.25
CA MET A 1 -17.70 5.14 -19.58
C MET A 1 -16.56 4.36 -20.22
N GLY A 2 -16.33 4.53 -21.53
CA GLY A 2 -15.67 3.54 -22.40
C GLY A 2 -14.22 3.21 -22.06
N SER A 3 -13.86 1.95 -22.31
CA SER A 3 -12.48 1.44 -22.35
C SER A 3 -11.66 2.24 -23.35
N TYR A 4 -10.86 3.19 -22.87
CA TYR A 4 -9.81 3.79 -23.66
C TYR A 4 -8.70 2.75 -23.81
N MET A 5 -8.74 2.02 -24.92
CA MET A 5 -7.49 1.53 -25.50
C MET A 5 -6.65 2.78 -25.76
N ASN A 6 -5.55 2.93 -25.04
CA ASN A 6 -4.55 3.95 -25.35
C ASN A 6 -4.13 3.73 -26.82
N GLU A 7 -4.54 4.62 -27.72
CA GLU A 7 -4.15 4.58 -29.14
C GLU A 7 -2.62 4.78 -29.29
N GLU A 8 -1.99 5.31 -28.25
CA GLU A 8 -0.55 5.43 -28.13
C GLU A 8 0.01 4.27 -27.28
N ASN A 9 0.93 3.47 -27.84
CA ASN A 9 1.54 2.30 -27.18
C ASN A 9 2.56 2.71 -26.09
N ILE A 10 2.18 3.62 -25.19
CA ILE A 10 3.04 4.25 -24.19
C ILE A 10 2.38 4.25 -22.80
N TYR A 11 3.21 4.40 -21.77
CA TYR A 11 2.79 4.67 -20.40
C TYR A 11 3.48 5.93 -19.87
N ARG A 12 2.90 6.50 -18.81
CA ARG A 12 3.46 7.64 -18.10
C ARG A 12 3.77 7.27 -16.64
N ASN A 13 4.90 7.73 -16.13
CA ASN A 13 5.23 7.69 -14.71
C ASN A 13 4.66 8.91 -13.96
N PRO A 14 4.21 8.76 -12.69
CA PRO A 14 4.06 7.51 -11.95
C PRO A 14 2.99 6.60 -12.58
N ILE A 15 3.20 5.28 -12.54
CA ILE A 15 2.23 4.32 -13.10
C ILE A 15 0.99 4.18 -12.21
N ILE A 16 1.12 4.48 -10.92
CA ILE A 16 0.02 4.63 -9.98
C ILE A 16 0.28 5.90 -9.18
N TYR A 17 -0.54 6.93 -9.35
CA TYR A 17 -0.39 8.20 -8.62
C TYR A 17 -1.13 8.14 -7.27
N ALA A 18 -0.80 7.15 -6.43
CA ALA A 18 -1.40 6.94 -5.11
C ALA A 18 -0.43 6.15 -4.21
N ASP A 19 -0.69 6.14 -2.90
CA ASP A 19 0.12 5.43 -1.91
C ASP A 19 0.05 3.89 -2.09
N VAL A 20 1.10 3.35 -2.73
CA VAL A 20 1.33 1.91 -2.92
C VAL A 20 2.82 1.61 -2.68
N PRO A 21 3.24 1.60 -1.41
CA PRO A 21 4.65 1.43 -1.04
C PRO A 21 5.12 -0.02 -1.02
N ASP A 22 6.44 -0.19 -0.91
CA ASP A 22 7.12 -1.44 -0.56
C ASP A 22 6.70 -2.62 -1.45
N MET A 23 6.65 -2.38 -2.76
CA MET A 23 6.12 -3.35 -3.72
C MET A 23 7.09 -4.51 -3.98
N ASP A 24 6.60 -5.74 -3.93
CA ASP A 24 7.30 -6.93 -4.47
C ASP A 24 6.44 -7.59 -5.55
N ILE A 25 7.05 -7.88 -6.71
CA ILE A 25 6.34 -8.20 -7.95
C ILE A 25 6.82 -9.55 -8.49
N ILE A 26 5.86 -10.34 -8.96
CA ILE A 26 6.12 -11.56 -9.72
C ILE A 26 5.35 -11.56 -11.03
N ARG A 27 5.91 -12.24 -12.03
CA ARG A 27 5.16 -12.68 -13.21
C ARG A 27 4.63 -14.08 -12.96
N SER A 28 3.37 -14.32 -13.27
CA SER A 28 2.72 -15.62 -13.10
C SER A 28 1.62 -15.84 -14.14
N LYS A 29 0.75 -16.82 -13.90
CA LYS A 29 -0.46 -17.07 -14.65
C LYS A 29 -1.68 -16.83 -13.78
N ASP A 30 -2.70 -16.23 -14.36
CA ASP A 30 -3.99 -16.11 -13.71
C ASP A 30 -4.78 -17.43 -13.71
N ARG A 31 -5.97 -17.39 -13.11
CA ARG A 31 -6.86 -18.56 -12.98
C ARG A 31 -7.31 -19.13 -14.32
N GLU A 32 -7.25 -18.34 -15.39
CA GLU A 32 -7.56 -18.76 -16.77
C GLU A 32 -6.30 -19.21 -17.53
N GLY A 33 -5.13 -19.20 -16.88
CA GLY A 33 -3.85 -19.58 -17.47
C GLY A 33 -3.21 -18.50 -18.34
N ARG A 34 -3.75 -17.28 -18.34
CA ARG A 34 -3.17 -16.13 -19.05
C ARG A 34 -1.98 -15.60 -18.27
N GLN A 35 -0.95 -15.13 -18.96
CA GLN A 35 0.13 -14.43 -18.29
C GLN A 35 -0.42 -13.19 -17.59
N ALA A 36 0.02 -12.98 -16.35
CA ALA A 36 -0.29 -11.80 -15.55
C ALA A 36 0.92 -11.43 -14.68
N PHE A 37 0.83 -10.28 -14.06
CA PHE A 37 1.73 -9.80 -13.03
C PHE A 37 0.95 -9.62 -11.74
N TYR A 38 1.56 -10.00 -10.63
CA TYR A 38 1.00 -9.79 -9.30
C TYR A 38 2.01 -9.02 -8.45
N MET A 39 1.50 -8.12 -7.62
CA MET A 39 2.32 -7.42 -6.62
C MET A 39 1.64 -7.39 -5.27
N VAL A 40 2.46 -7.39 -4.21
CA VAL A 40 2.06 -7.05 -2.83
C VAL A 40 2.47 -5.62 -2.51
N SER A 41 1.83 -5.00 -1.52
CA SER A 41 2.21 -3.69 -0.99
C SER A 41 1.89 -3.59 0.52
N THR A 42 2.53 -2.64 1.21
CA THR A 42 2.34 -2.39 2.65
C THR A 42 1.07 -1.58 2.94
N THR A 43 0.34 -1.94 3.99
CA THR A 43 -0.83 -1.17 4.48
C THR A 43 -0.90 -1.03 6.01
N MET A 44 0.12 -1.46 6.74
CA MET A 44 0.28 -1.20 8.18
C MET A 44 -0.95 -1.61 9.00
N HIS A 45 -1.63 -0.62 9.58
CA HIS A 45 -2.75 -0.72 10.52
C HIS A 45 -4.10 -0.88 9.83
N LEU A 46 -4.15 -0.88 8.49
CA LEU A 46 -5.41 -1.04 7.77
C LEU A 46 -5.87 -2.50 7.74
N SER A 47 -7.19 -2.69 7.70
CA SER A 47 -7.87 -3.99 7.61
C SER A 47 -8.90 -3.97 6.46
N PRO A 48 -8.90 -4.92 5.50
CA PRO A 48 -7.92 -5.99 5.31
C PRO A 48 -6.54 -5.42 4.96
N GLY A 49 -5.49 -6.24 5.09
CA GLY A 49 -4.11 -5.79 4.93
C GLY A 49 -3.28 -6.61 3.96
N VAL A 50 -2.20 -6.00 3.47
CA VAL A 50 -1.30 -6.52 2.44
C VAL A 50 -2.07 -6.80 1.14
N PRO A 51 -2.45 -5.75 0.37
CA PRO A 51 -3.17 -5.91 -0.89
C PRO A 51 -2.36 -6.72 -1.90
N ILE A 52 -3.05 -7.63 -2.58
CA ILE A 52 -2.59 -8.25 -3.82
C ILE A 52 -3.19 -7.45 -4.98
N MET A 53 -2.33 -6.93 -5.84
CA MET A 53 -2.75 -6.27 -7.08
C MET A 53 -2.35 -7.08 -8.30
N LYS A 54 -3.12 -6.96 -9.38
CA LYS A 54 -2.91 -7.65 -10.65
C LYS A 54 -2.77 -6.65 -11.80
N SER A 55 -1.92 -6.98 -12.75
CA SER A 55 -1.82 -6.30 -14.04
C SER A 55 -1.55 -7.30 -15.17
N TYR A 56 -1.91 -6.93 -16.39
CA TYR A 56 -1.51 -7.67 -17.60
C TYR A 56 -0.38 -6.97 -18.38
N ASP A 57 -0.02 -5.74 -18.01
CA ASP A 57 0.92 -4.91 -18.76
C ASP A 57 1.91 -4.11 -17.92
N LEU A 58 1.94 -4.34 -16.60
CA LEU A 58 2.74 -3.63 -15.60
C LEU A 58 2.32 -2.17 -15.39
N VAL A 59 1.27 -1.68 -16.05
CA VAL A 59 0.88 -0.26 -16.00
C VAL A 59 -0.50 -0.10 -15.39
N HIS A 60 -1.47 -0.88 -15.86
CA HIS A 60 -2.83 -0.83 -15.33
C HIS A 60 -2.98 -1.90 -14.24
N TRP A 61 -3.25 -1.46 -13.01
CA TRP A 61 -3.29 -2.30 -11.82
C TRP A 61 -4.64 -2.22 -11.11
N ALA A 62 -5.10 -3.34 -10.57
CA ALA A 62 -6.27 -3.41 -9.71
C ALA A 62 -6.00 -4.31 -8.51
N THR A 63 -6.56 -3.96 -7.35
CA THR A 63 -6.58 -4.87 -6.19
C THR A 63 -7.48 -6.06 -6.50
N VAL A 64 -6.94 -7.27 -6.35
CA VAL A 64 -7.68 -8.52 -6.59
C VAL A 64 -7.92 -9.33 -5.33
N ASN A 65 -7.12 -9.11 -4.28
CA ASN A 65 -7.24 -9.80 -3.00
C ASN A 65 -6.48 -9.02 -1.89
N TYR A 66 -6.59 -9.49 -0.65
CA TYR A 66 -5.70 -9.16 0.45
C TYR A 66 -5.19 -10.45 1.11
N VAL A 67 -4.10 -10.37 1.86
CA VAL A 67 -3.54 -11.55 2.53
C VAL A 67 -4.32 -11.92 3.79
N TYR A 68 -4.84 -10.92 4.51
CA TYR A 68 -5.63 -11.13 5.72
C TYR A 68 -6.75 -10.08 5.87
N GLN A 69 -7.83 -10.46 6.55
CA GLN A 69 -8.82 -9.50 7.04
C GLN A 69 -8.40 -8.93 8.40
N ILE A 70 -8.14 -9.80 9.37
CA ILE A 70 -7.68 -9.45 10.73
C ILE A 70 -6.34 -10.15 10.96
N LEU A 71 -5.27 -9.38 11.20
CA LEU A 71 -3.94 -9.96 11.44
C LEU A 71 -3.82 -10.53 12.86
N GLU A 72 -4.18 -9.70 13.84
CA GLU A 72 -4.17 -9.96 15.27
C GLU A 72 -5.37 -9.22 15.91
N ASP A 73 -5.83 -9.70 17.06
CA ASP A 73 -6.89 -9.08 17.85
C ASP A 73 -6.34 -8.58 19.20
N GLY A 74 -6.98 -7.56 19.75
CA GLY A 74 -6.55 -6.89 20.98
C GLY A 74 -6.80 -5.38 20.93
N ASP A 75 -6.64 -4.73 22.08
CA ASP A 75 -7.03 -3.33 22.27
C ASP A 75 -6.38 -2.40 21.24
N ARG A 76 -5.08 -2.58 21.03
CA ARG A 76 -4.29 -1.82 20.06
C ARG A 76 -4.80 -1.90 18.63
N TYR A 77 -5.11 -3.12 18.16
CA TYR A 77 -5.56 -3.34 16.78
C TYR A 77 -7.01 -2.91 16.56
N CYS A 78 -7.76 -2.70 17.64
CA CYS A 78 -9.19 -2.40 17.62
C CYS A 78 -9.50 -0.98 18.12
N LEU A 79 -8.50 -0.12 18.35
CA LEU A 79 -8.66 1.23 18.92
C LEU A 79 -9.44 1.25 20.25
N LYS A 80 -9.19 0.27 21.13
CA LYS A 80 -9.84 0.19 22.45
C LYS A 80 -8.89 0.69 23.53
N ASN A 81 -9.47 1.16 24.64
CA ASN A 81 -8.75 1.55 25.86
C ASN A 81 -7.62 2.58 25.64
N GLY A 82 -7.73 3.39 24.58
CA GLY A 82 -6.74 4.41 24.23
C GLY A 82 -5.46 3.86 23.59
N GLU A 83 -5.46 2.61 23.14
CA GLU A 83 -4.35 2.03 22.37
C GLU A 83 -4.60 2.11 20.87
N ASP A 84 -3.53 2.19 20.08
CA ASP A 84 -3.55 2.23 18.62
C ASP A 84 -2.28 1.58 18.03
N ASP A 85 -2.39 1.13 16.78
CA ASP A 85 -1.31 0.57 15.97
C ASP A 85 -0.96 1.46 14.77
N TYR A 86 -1.27 2.76 14.80
CA TYR A 86 -1.00 3.67 13.68
C TYR A 86 0.47 3.55 13.26
N SER A 87 0.71 3.37 11.96
CA SER A 87 2.02 3.14 11.30
C SER A 87 2.75 1.84 11.58
N ILE A 88 2.16 0.97 12.38
CA ILE A 88 2.77 -0.29 12.78
C ILE A 88 2.17 -1.38 11.90
N GLY A 89 1.47 -2.38 12.43
CA GLY A 89 0.88 -3.47 11.66
C GLY A 89 1.84 -4.15 10.67
N SER A 90 1.32 -4.55 9.51
CA SER A 90 2.10 -5.22 8.45
C SER A 90 3.01 -4.25 7.70
N TRP A 91 4.32 -4.47 7.76
CA TRP A 91 5.35 -3.74 7.01
C TRP A 91 5.76 -4.49 5.74
N ALA A 92 6.85 -4.05 5.08
CA ALA A 92 7.29 -4.54 3.78
C ALA A 92 7.16 -6.06 3.61
N ALA A 93 6.45 -6.43 2.55
CA ALA A 93 6.12 -7.82 2.24
C ALA A 93 6.93 -8.31 1.04
N SER A 94 7.30 -9.58 1.06
CA SER A 94 7.83 -10.26 -0.12
C SER A 94 6.83 -11.27 -0.67
N LEU A 95 6.80 -11.45 -2.00
CA LEU A 95 5.88 -12.32 -2.72
C LEU A 95 6.67 -13.27 -3.63
N ARG A 96 6.44 -14.58 -3.52
CA ARG A 96 7.01 -15.58 -4.45
C ARG A 96 5.98 -16.64 -4.81
N GLN A 97 6.08 -17.18 -6.02
CA GLN A 97 5.40 -18.40 -6.41
C GLN A 97 6.43 -19.53 -6.49
N ASP A 98 6.10 -20.69 -5.94
CA ASP A 98 6.86 -21.91 -6.14
C ASP A 98 6.52 -22.49 -7.51
N SER A 99 7.47 -22.44 -8.45
CA SER A 99 7.28 -22.94 -9.81
C SER A 99 7.03 -24.45 -9.87
N ALA A 100 7.45 -25.21 -8.86
CA ALA A 100 7.24 -26.67 -8.82
C ALA A 100 5.83 -27.04 -8.36
N THR A 101 5.23 -26.26 -7.45
CA THR A 101 3.93 -26.58 -6.83
C THR A 101 2.80 -25.66 -7.28
N GLY A 102 3.12 -24.49 -7.83
CA GLY A 102 2.17 -23.43 -8.19
C GLY A 102 1.71 -22.56 -7.02
N TRP A 103 2.10 -22.89 -5.78
CA TRP A 103 1.69 -22.17 -4.58
C TRP A 103 2.34 -20.79 -4.48
N TYR A 104 1.55 -19.82 -4.03
CA TYR A 104 2.00 -18.47 -3.73
C TYR A 104 2.30 -18.31 -2.25
N PHE A 105 3.31 -17.52 -1.94
CA PHE A 105 3.79 -17.23 -0.59
C PHE A 105 3.96 -15.74 -0.42
N VAL A 106 3.47 -15.20 0.70
CA VAL A 106 3.68 -13.83 1.12
C VAL A 106 4.30 -13.82 2.51
N ALA A 107 5.37 -13.06 2.72
CA ALA A 107 6.05 -12.96 4.01
C ALA A 107 6.27 -11.49 4.42
N PHE A 108 5.92 -11.14 5.65
CA PHE A 108 6.09 -9.78 6.20
C PHE A 108 6.29 -9.82 7.71
N THR A 109 6.77 -8.71 8.29
CA THR A 109 6.85 -8.54 9.74
C THR A 109 5.76 -7.63 10.26
N CYS A 110 5.38 -7.84 11.52
CA CYS A 110 4.51 -6.92 12.25
C CYS A 110 5.28 -6.33 13.43
N ASN A 111 5.41 -5.00 13.43
CA ASN A 111 6.25 -4.30 14.41
C ASN A 111 5.65 -4.34 15.83
N SER A 112 4.33 -4.42 15.98
CA SER A 112 3.66 -4.52 17.29
C SER A 112 3.79 -5.90 17.92
N THR A 113 3.74 -6.97 17.11
CA THR A 113 3.94 -8.33 17.64
C THR A 113 5.41 -8.74 17.71
N GLN A 114 6.29 -8.07 16.97
CA GLN A 114 7.69 -8.44 16.77
C GLN A 114 7.86 -9.86 16.17
N LYS A 115 6.95 -10.23 15.27
CA LYS A 115 6.92 -11.55 14.61
C LYS A 115 7.03 -11.41 13.10
N THR A 116 7.40 -12.51 12.45
CA THR A 116 7.28 -12.70 11.00
C THR A 116 6.06 -13.56 10.71
N TYR A 117 5.29 -13.17 9.72
CA TYR A 117 4.12 -13.92 9.24
C TYR A 117 4.42 -14.40 7.82
N ILE A 118 4.15 -15.68 7.57
CA ILE A 118 4.21 -16.26 6.23
C ILE A 118 2.82 -16.82 5.92
N PHE A 119 2.24 -16.35 4.83
CA PHE A 119 0.98 -16.83 4.29
C PHE A 119 1.23 -17.59 3.00
N MET A 120 0.45 -18.66 2.76
CA MET A 120 0.50 -19.41 1.51
C MET A 120 -0.89 -19.71 0.95
N THR A 121 -1.02 -19.76 -0.38
CA THR A 121 -2.28 -20.07 -1.07
C THR A 121 -2.06 -20.69 -2.46
N GLU A 122 -3.04 -21.41 -2.98
CA GLU A 122 -3.10 -21.86 -4.38
C GLU A 122 -3.81 -20.84 -5.29
N ASP A 123 -4.63 -19.94 -4.71
CA ASP A 123 -5.43 -18.97 -5.46
C ASP A 123 -5.16 -17.56 -4.93
N ILE A 124 -4.12 -16.91 -5.48
CA ILE A 124 -3.71 -15.56 -5.07
C ILE A 124 -4.83 -14.52 -5.21
N GLU A 125 -5.80 -14.76 -6.10
CA GLU A 125 -6.92 -13.84 -6.37
C GLU A 125 -8.11 -14.05 -5.42
N ARG A 126 -8.23 -15.21 -4.74
CA ARG A 126 -9.42 -15.54 -3.92
C ARG A 126 -9.17 -16.15 -2.55
N GLY A 127 -7.96 -16.66 -2.28
CA GLY A 127 -7.64 -17.43 -1.09
C GLY A 127 -8.27 -18.83 -1.08
N PRO A 128 -8.36 -19.50 0.09
CA PRO A 128 -7.94 -19.02 1.41
C PRO A 128 -6.42 -18.89 1.53
N TRP A 129 -5.97 -18.13 2.53
CA TRP A 129 -4.57 -18.03 2.90
C TRP A 129 -4.30 -18.84 4.17
N TYR A 130 -3.21 -19.60 4.20
CA TYR A 130 -2.79 -20.36 5.38
C TYR A 130 -1.61 -19.67 6.05
N ARG A 131 -1.76 -19.35 7.34
CA ARG A 131 -0.80 -18.58 8.12
C ARG A 131 0.15 -19.47 8.90
N THR A 132 1.44 -19.17 8.84
CA THR A 132 2.46 -19.57 9.81
C THR A 132 3.12 -18.34 10.41
N THR A 133 3.55 -18.42 11.68
CA THR A 133 4.16 -17.30 12.40
C THR A 133 5.47 -17.70 13.05
N PHE A 134 6.52 -16.88 12.86
CA PHE A 134 7.81 -17.06 13.51
C PHE A 134 7.93 -16.10 14.70
N PRO A 135 8.40 -16.55 15.87
CA PRO A 135 8.55 -15.74 17.08
C PRO A 135 9.78 -14.81 17.03
N GLU A 136 10.13 -14.30 15.86
CA GLU A 136 11.19 -13.32 15.63
C GLU A 136 10.89 -12.50 14.37
N MET A 137 11.50 -11.31 14.24
CA MET A 137 11.39 -10.48 13.05
C MET A 137 12.49 -10.81 12.04
N CYS A 138 12.06 -11.23 10.85
CA CYS A 138 12.82 -11.14 9.62
C CYS A 138 12.49 -9.77 8.99
N TYR A 139 13.03 -8.69 9.57
CA TYR A 139 12.66 -7.32 9.19
C TYR A 139 13.00 -7.03 7.73
N ASP A 140 12.06 -6.37 7.04
CA ASP A 140 12.11 -6.01 5.62
C ASP A 140 12.49 -7.18 4.69
N ASN A 141 12.00 -8.37 5.02
CA ASN A 141 12.42 -9.59 4.36
C ASN A 141 12.23 -9.63 2.83
N GLY A 142 13.08 -10.43 2.18
CA GLY A 142 12.97 -10.83 0.78
C GLY A 142 13.08 -12.34 0.62
N MET A 143 12.06 -12.99 0.07
CA MET A 143 12.11 -14.43 -0.23
C MET A 143 12.85 -14.75 -1.54
N LEU A 144 13.55 -15.88 -1.55
CA LEU A 144 14.15 -16.49 -2.75
C LEU A 144 13.77 -17.96 -2.81
N PHE A 145 13.16 -18.37 -3.92
CA PHE A 145 12.93 -19.79 -4.22
C PHE A 145 13.94 -20.19 -5.29
N ASP A 146 14.94 -20.97 -4.90
CA ASP A 146 16.06 -21.36 -5.74
C ASP A 146 15.62 -22.44 -6.73
N GLU A 147 15.65 -22.11 -8.01
CA GLU A 147 15.23 -23.04 -9.06
C GLU A 147 16.28 -24.13 -9.35
N THR A 148 17.53 -23.93 -8.92
CA THR A 148 18.62 -24.87 -9.17
C THR A 148 18.53 -26.10 -8.29
N ASP A 149 18.15 -25.92 -7.01
CA ASP A 149 18.06 -27.02 -6.04
C ASP A 149 16.70 -27.15 -5.33
N GLY A 150 15.75 -26.26 -5.63
CA GLY A 150 14.39 -26.27 -5.11
C GLY A 150 14.24 -25.72 -3.69
N ARG A 151 15.33 -25.24 -3.07
CA ARG A 151 15.30 -24.71 -1.70
C ARG A 151 14.69 -23.33 -1.65
N LYS A 152 14.15 -22.99 -0.49
CA LYS A 152 13.44 -21.74 -0.25
C LYS A 152 14.13 -21.00 0.89
N TYR A 153 14.27 -19.70 0.75
CA TYR A 153 14.99 -18.86 1.68
C TYR A 153 14.23 -17.58 1.98
N ILE A 154 14.40 -17.07 3.20
CA ILE A 154 14.00 -15.72 3.60
C ILE A 154 15.26 -14.95 4.00
N PHE A 155 15.54 -13.84 3.31
CA PHE A 155 16.64 -12.92 3.61
C PHE A 155 16.10 -11.75 4.42
N PHE A 156 16.88 -11.25 5.38
CA PHE A 156 16.45 -10.17 6.25
C PHE A 156 17.63 -9.49 6.96
N SER A 157 17.37 -8.31 7.52
CA SER A 157 18.22 -7.68 8.52
C SER A 157 17.67 -7.93 9.94
N GLN A 158 18.55 -8.07 10.93
CA GLN A 158 18.15 -8.37 12.31
C GLN A 158 18.03 -7.14 13.23
N ASP A 159 18.58 -6.00 12.83
CA ASP A 159 18.68 -4.83 13.70
C ASP A 159 17.45 -3.93 13.59
N CYS A 160 16.42 -4.21 14.38
CA CYS A 160 15.24 -3.37 14.52
C CYS A 160 15.07 -3.00 16.01
N GLY A 161 15.51 -1.78 16.38
CA GLY A 161 15.22 -1.26 17.73
C GLY A 161 15.99 0.00 18.20
N ASP A 162 17.23 0.24 17.77
CA ASP A 162 18.07 1.27 18.40
C ASP A 162 18.88 2.18 17.46
N GLY A 163 18.64 2.11 16.15
CA GLY A 163 19.16 3.09 15.18
C GLY A 163 20.65 2.98 14.85
N ILE A 164 21.36 1.96 15.36
CA ILE A 164 22.76 1.66 15.00
C ILE A 164 22.91 0.14 14.85
N GLY A 165 22.26 -0.43 13.86
CA GLY A 165 22.46 -1.82 13.50
C GLY A 165 23.88 -2.13 13.02
N THR A 166 24.24 -3.40 13.04
CA THR A 166 25.35 -3.98 12.28
C THR A 166 25.17 -3.85 10.76
N HIS A 167 23.93 -3.64 10.28
CA HIS A 167 23.55 -3.65 8.85
C HIS A 167 23.93 -4.99 8.20
N ASP A 168 23.89 -6.06 8.99
CA ASP A 168 24.21 -7.40 8.53
C ASP A 168 22.99 -8.05 7.90
N ILE A 169 23.23 -8.78 6.81
CA ILE A 169 22.21 -9.61 6.17
C ILE A 169 22.32 -11.04 6.72
N TYR A 170 21.18 -11.62 6.99
CA TYR A 170 21.01 -13.03 7.32
C TYR A 170 20.03 -13.68 6.34
N TYR A 171 20.09 -15.01 6.24
CA TYR A 171 19.00 -15.80 5.70
C TYR A 171 18.65 -16.97 6.61
N ARG A 172 17.45 -17.52 6.41
CA ARG A 172 17.02 -18.83 6.91
C ARG A 172 16.49 -19.64 5.74
N GLU A 173 16.74 -20.95 5.76
CA GLU A 173 16.06 -21.89 4.85
C GLU A 173 14.62 -22.11 5.35
N LEU A 174 13.68 -22.22 4.42
CA LEU A 174 12.26 -22.46 4.69
C LEU A 174 11.90 -23.89 4.26
N PHE A 175 11.21 -24.61 5.14
CA PHE A 175 10.73 -25.97 4.88
C PHE A 175 9.21 -25.95 4.79
N VAL A 176 8.68 -26.22 3.60
CA VAL A 176 7.23 -26.14 3.33
C VAL A 176 6.63 -27.54 3.36
N ASP A 177 5.56 -27.70 4.15
CA ASP A 177 4.69 -28.87 4.13
C ASP A 177 3.35 -28.45 3.52
N ILE A 178 3.16 -28.76 2.22
CA ILE A 178 1.95 -28.41 1.47
C ILE A 178 0.72 -29.11 2.06
N ASP A 179 0.83 -30.37 2.47
CA ASP A 179 -0.31 -31.15 2.98
C ASP A 179 -0.84 -30.58 4.30
N LYS A 180 0.04 -29.98 5.10
CA LYS A 180 -0.33 -29.31 6.37
C LYS A 180 -0.53 -27.80 6.24
N HIS A 181 -0.18 -27.22 5.09
CA HIS A 181 -0.11 -25.78 4.86
C HIS A 181 0.73 -25.03 5.91
N THR A 182 1.90 -25.58 6.23
CA THR A 182 2.81 -25.00 7.24
C THR A 182 4.18 -24.72 6.65
N VAL A 183 4.83 -23.67 7.18
CA VAL A 183 6.22 -23.33 6.84
C VAL A 183 7.07 -23.37 8.10
N GLU A 184 8.09 -24.23 8.14
CA GLU A 184 9.12 -24.24 9.19
C GLU A 184 10.37 -23.49 8.71
N TYR A 185 11.26 -23.11 9.63
CA TYR A 185 12.49 -22.38 9.32
C TYR A 185 13.72 -23.01 9.94
N GLY A 186 14.83 -22.99 9.19
CA GLY A 186 16.13 -23.47 9.62
C GLY A 186 16.92 -22.45 10.42
N ASP A 187 18.16 -22.82 10.74
CA ASP A 187 19.10 -21.95 11.45
C ASP A 187 19.34 -20.63 10.71
N LYS A 188 19.57 -19.57 11.48
CA LYS A 188 20.00 -18.27 10.97
C LYS A 188 21.41 -18.38 10.42
N ARG A 189 21.60 -18.00 9.17
CA ARG A 189 22.89 -18.00 8.48
C ARG A 189 23.26 -16.57 8.10
N PHE A 190 24.52 -16.22 8.33
CA PHE A 190 25.06 -14.91 7.94
C PHE A 190 25.35 -14.88 6.43
N VAL A 191 25.08 -13.75 5.79
CA VAL A 191 25.34 -13.52 4.36
C VAL A 191 26.52 -12.59 4.16
N LEU A 192 26.39 -11.34 4.63
CA LEU A 192 27.41 -10.30 4.48
C LEU A 192 27.29 -9.26 5.58
N HIS A 193 28.42 -8.61 5.85
CA HIS A 193 28.52 -7.50 6.80
C HIS A 193 28.26 -6.19 6.05
N ASN A 194 27.42 -5.33 6.62
CA ASN A 194 27.12 -3.99 6.13
C ASN A 194 26.57 -3.89 4.70
N THR A 195 25.26 -3.71 4.58
CA THR A 195 24.55 -3.50 3.31
C THR A 195 24.72 -2.13 2.66
N ASN A 196 25.23 -1.13 3.39
CA ASN A 196 25.40 0.21 2.85
C ASN A 196 26.60 0.28 1.91
N TYR A 197 26.47 1.10 0.86
CA TYR A 197 27.55 1.36 -0.09
C TYR A 197 28.70 2.17 0.54
N GLU A 198 28.39 3.16 1.37
CA GLU A 198 29.40 3.98 2.05
C GLU A 198 29.87 3.41 3.40
N THR A 199 31.18 3.53 3.67
CA THR A 199 31.79 3.22 4.98
C THR A 199 32.63 4.42 5.44
N PRO A 200 32.32 5.07 6.59
CA PRO A 200 31.29 4.71 7.57
C PRO A 200 29.86 5.00 7.07
N LYS A 201 28.90 4.31 7.68
CA LYS A 201 27.46 4.41 7.37
C LYS A 201 26.97 5.85 7.56
N GLN A 202 26.17 6.33 6.62
CA GLN A 202 25.48 7.62 6.69
C GLN A 202 24.04 7.44 6.23
N GLY A 203 23.06 7.88 7.03
CA GLY A 203 21.64 7.78 6.71
C GLY A 203 21.00 6.44 7.05
N LEU A 204 19.87 6.14 6.40
CA LEU A 204 19.11 4.89 6.55
C LEU A 204 19.96 3.68 6.13
N TRP A 205 19.82 2.57 6.84
CA TRP A 205 20.50 1.32 6.53
C TRP A 205 19.95 0.68 5.24
N GLY A 206 20.71 -0.24 4.66
CA GLY A 206 20.22 -1.08 3.57
C GLY A 206 19.07 -1.97 4.03
N GLU A 207 17.84 -1.68 3.59
CA GLU A 207 16.60 -2.41 3.90
C GLU A 207 15.78 -2.73 2.64
N GLY A 208 14.50 -3.12 2.77
CA GLY A 208 13.60 -3.44 1.67
C GLY A 208 14.16 -4.52 0.72
N PHE A 209 14.36 -5.73 1.22
CA PHE A 209 15.11 -6.77 0.50
C PHE A 209 14.29 -7.38 -0.66
N HIS A 210 14.84 -7.34 -1.88
CA HIS A 210 14.35 -8.16 -2.99
C HIS A 210 15.45 -9.06 -3.54
N VAL A 211 15.20 -10.38 -3.53
CA VAL A 211 16.23 -11.38 -3.84
C VAL A 211 15.88 -12.17 -5.09
N TYR A 212 16.86 -12.31 -5.99
CA TYR A 212 16.71 -12.94 -7.31
C TYR A 212 17.87 -13.87 -7.64
N GLN A 213 17.61 -14.87 -8.47
CA GLN A 213 18.64 -15.67 -9.15
C GLN A 213 18.60 -15.39 -10.65
N HIS A 214 19.73 -15.01 -11.25
CA HIS A 214 19.84 -14.78 -12.69
C HIS A 214 21.27 -15.05 -13.19
N ASN A 215 21.44 -15.71 -14.34
CA ASN A 215 22.76 -16.02 -14.95
C ASN A 215 23.83 -16.60 -13.99
N GLY A 216 23.41 -17.45 -13.06
CA GLY A 216 24.29 -18.09 -12.06
C GLY A 216 24.84 -17.11 -11.01
N TYR A 217 24.14 -16.00 -10.78
CA TYR A 217 24.34 -15.08 -9.67
C TYR A 217 23.06 -14.99 -8.84
N TYR A 218 23.26 -14.73 -7.55
CA TYR A 218 22.24 -14.21 -6.64
C TYR A 218 22.37 -12.70 -6.61
N TYR A 219 21.23 -12.01 -6.64
CA TYR A 219 21.14 -10.55 -6.55
C TYR A 219 20.27 -10.20 -5.35
N ILE A 220 20.71 -9.25 -4.53
CA ILE A 220 19.95 -8.68 -3.41
C ILE A 220 19.85 -7.18 -3.66
N PHE A 221 18.65 -6.74 -3.99
CA PHE A 221 18.31 -5.32 -4.07
C PHE A 221 17.95 -4.83 -2.68
N VAL A 222 18.44 -3.64 -2.35
CA VAL A 222 18.14 -2.93 -1.10
C VAL A 222 18.05 -1.44 -1.35
N ILE A 223 17.15 -0.80 -0.62
CA ILE A 223 17.13 0.64 -0.47
C ILE A 223 18.18 1.08 0.54
N GLN A 224 18.89 2.17 0.26
CA GLN A 224 19.67 2.89 1.26
C GLN A 224 19.27 4.36 1.29
N GLY A 225 19.28 4.99 2.47
CA GLY A 225 19.24 6.44 2.58
C GLY A 225 20.64 7.04 2.67
N GLN A 226 20.87 8.15 1.97
CA GLN A 226 22.06 8.98 2.08
C GLN A 226 21.60 10.44 2.28
N GLN A 227 21.89 11.01 3.45
CA GLN A 227 21.33 12.30 3.88
C GLN A 227 19.79 12.31 3.83
N TRP A 228 19.20 13.00 2.84
CA TRP A 228 17.76 13.12 2.62
C TRP A 228 17.27 12.34 1.39
N GLN A 229 18.15 11.60 0.71
CA GLN A 229 17.83 10.92 -0.54
C GLN A 229 17.89 9.41 -0.38
N ARG A 230 16.91 8.73 -0.99
CA ARG A 230 16.86 7.27 -1.12
C ARG A 230 17.56 6.87 -2.43
N GLN A 231 18.33 5.77 -2.38
CA GLN A 231 19.06 5.20 -3.51
C GLN A 231 18.91 3.69 -3.55
N GLU A 232 18.86 3.13 -4.76
CA GLU A 232 18.73 1.69 -4.97
C GLU A 232 20.12 1.06 -5.13
N LEU A 233 20.40 0.06 -4.32
CA LEU A 233 21.62 -0.73 -4.38
C LEU A 233 21.31 -2.15 -4.82
N CYS A 234 22.28 -2.79 -5.47
CA CYS A 234 22.24 -4.21 -5.75
C CYS A 234 23.56 -4.85 -5.32
N TRP A 235 23.44 -5.86 -4.48
CA TRP A 235 24.53 -6.78 -4.13
C TRP A 235 24.42 -8.02 -5.01
N ARG A 236 25.54 -8.57 -5.47
CA ARG A 236 25.54 -9.86 -6.17
C ARG A 236 26.67 -10.78 -5.75
N SER A 237 26.43 -12.10 -5.81
CA SER A 237 27.42 -13.15 -5.57
C SER A 237 27.06 -14.41 -6.36
N ARG A 238 28.03 -15.29 -6.66
CA ARG A 238 27.76 -16.62 -7.22
C ARG A 238 27.42 -17.67 -6.15
N SER A 239 27.56 -17.30 -4.88
CA SER A 239 27.31 -18.16 -3.71
C SER A 239 26.54 -17.39 -2.65
N LEU A 240 25.48 -18.01 -2.09
CA LEU A 240 24.76 -17.46 -0.95
C LEU A 240 25.61 -17.44 0.32
N THR A 241 26.48 -18.44 0.50
CA THR A 241 27.33 -18.57 1.68
C THR A 241 28.65 -17.84 1.46
N GLY A 242 28.92 -16.86 2.32
CA GLY A 242 30.19 -16.16 2.48
C GLY A 242 30.56 -16.11 3.97
N VAL A 243 31.78 -16.50 4.32
CA VAL A 243 32.15 -16.83 5.70
C VAL A 243 32.59 -15.58 6.47
N GLY A 244 32.06 -15.40 7.69
CA GLY A 244 32.77 -14.81 8.82
C GLY A 244 32.69 -13.29 9.07
N ARG A 245 32.37 -12.93 10.31
CA ARG A 245 32.55 -11.58 10.90
C ARG A 245 33.98 -11.35 11.44
N TRP A 246 34.86 -12.36 11.40
CA TRP A 246 36.22 -12.36 11.98
C TRP A 246 37.24 -13.18 11.14
N ASP A 247 38.53 -12.83 11.29
CA ASP A 247 39.63 -12.75 10.30
C ASP A 247 40.22 -14.00 9.60
N ASP A 248 39.60 -15.18 9.57
CA ASP A 248 40.32 -16.37 9.05
C ASP A 248 39.81 -16.97 7.73
N GLU A 249 38.70 -16.51 7.14
CA GLU A 249 38.27 -16.93 5.79
C GLU A 249 37.55 -15.79 5.05
N PRO A 250 37.74 -15.63 3.72
CA PRO A 250 37.18 -14.51 2.98
C PRO A 250 35.65 -14.53 3.00
N ALA A 251 35.06 -13.35 3.26
CA ALA A 251 33.68 -13.05 2.92
C ALA A 251 33.39 -13.56 1.50
N GLY A 252 32.19 -14.09 1.26
CA GLY A 252 31.81 -14.50 -0.10
C GLY A 252 32.04 -13.36 -1.09
N ASP A 253 32.13 -13.66 -2.39
CA ASP A 253 32.41 -12.68 -3.46
C ASP A 253 31.23 -11.69 -3.71
N TRP A 254 30.54 -11.26 -2.65
CA TRP A 254 29.53 -10.22 -2.68
C TRP A 254 30.16 -8.90 -3.12
N THR A 255 29.66 -8.39 -4.23
CA THR A 255 30.03 -7.07 -4.76
C THR A 255 28.77 -6.21 -4.81
N CYS A 256 28.91 -4.90 -4.61
CA CYS A 256 27.79 -3.95 -4.56
C CYS A 256 27.88 -2.90 -5.66
N ARG A 257 26.73 -2.46 -6.17
CA ARG A 257 26.60 -1.26 -7.00
C ARG A 257 25.39 -0.43 -6.61
N LYS A 258 25.51 0.88 -6.78
CA LYS A 258 24.36 1.77 -6.93
C LYS A 258 23.73 1.51 -8.29
N VAL A 259 22.53 0.98 -8.31
CA VAL A 259 21.82 0.62 -9.55
C VAL A 259 20.77 1.66 -9.93
N PHE A 260 20.26 2.43 -8.96
CA PHE A 260 19.47 3.63 -9.24
C PHE A 260 19.77 4.78 -8.27
N VAL A 261 20.17 5.93 -8.83
CA VAL A 261 20.29 7.24 -8.17
C VAL A 261 19.71 8.36 -9.06
N GLY A 262 19.06 7.96 -10.16
CA GLY A 262 18.60 8.81 -11.25
C GLY A 262 17.40 9.69 -10.91
N HIS A 263 17.00 10.56 -11.85
CA HIS A 263 15.79 11.38 -11.79
C HIS A 263 14.74 10.89 -12.79
N LEU A 264 13.57 11.55 -12.79
CA LEU A 264 12.57 11.41 -13.84
C LEU A 264 12.82 12.47 -14.93
N TYR A 265 12.96 12.03 -16.19
CA TYR A 265 13.35 12.85 -17.33
C TYR A 265 12.25 12.92 -18.40
N ASP A 266 12.04 14.11 -18.97
CA ASP A 266 11.16 14.29 -20.14
C ASP A 266 11.85 13.85 -21.45
N ALA A 267 11.11 13.94 -22.56
CA ALA A 267 11.60 13.55 -23.89
C ALA A 267 12.78 14.41 -24.41
N ASP A 268 12.98 15.60 -23.83
CA ASP A 268 14.05 16.54 -24.16
C ASP A 268 15.24 16.41 -23.19
N ASP A 269 15.29 15.34 -22.40
CA ASP A 269 16.33 15.06 -21.41
C ASP A 269 16.40 16.07 -20.24
N ASN A 270 15.35 16.87 -20.02
CA ASN A 270 15.27 17.73 -18.85
C ASN A 270 14.77 16.93 -17.65
N VAL A 271 15.25 17.31 -16.46
CA VAL A 271 14.72 16.77 -15.20
C VAL A 271 13.30 17.28 -15.01
N TYR A 272 12.32 16.41 -15.24
CA TYR A 272 10.91 16.69 -15.03
C TYR A 272 10.57 16.67 -13.53
N MET A 273 11.03 15.65 -12.82
CA MET A 273 10.94 15.57 -11.35
C MET A 273 12.30 15.16 -10.80
N LYS A 274 12.82 15.97 -9.88
CA LYS A 274 14.04 15.64 -9.14
C LYS A 274 13.79 14.39 -8.29
N ASN A 275 14.83 13.58 -8.18
CA ASN A 275 14.84 12.44 -7.28
C ASN A 275 14.86 12.95 -5.83
N ASN A 276 13.69 12.85 -5.20
CA ASN A 276 13.51 13.01 -3.76
C ASN A 276 13.45 11.65 -3.04
N GLY A 277 13.80 10.55 -3.71
CA GLY A 277 13.91 9.23 -3.09
C GLY A 277 13.27 8.08 -3.86
N ILE A 278 13.47 8.00 -5.17
CA ILE A 278 13.01 6.89 -6.02
C ILE A 278 13.91 5.67 -5.77
N ALA A 279 13.41 4.70 -5.03
CA ALA A 279 14.09 3.44 -4.68
C ALA A 279 13.12 2.52 -3.91
N GLN A 280 13.63 1.36 -3.46
CA GLN A 280 12.92 0.25 -2.84
C GLN A 280 11.87 -0.38 -3.76
N GLY A 281 12.14 -1.62 -4.12
CA GLY A 281 11.26 -2.44 -4.94
C GLY A 281 12.07 -3.48 -5.69
N GLY A 282 11.44 -4.06 -6.70
CA GLY A 282 11.92 -5.25 -7.37
C GLY A 282 12.18 -5.10 -8.86
N ILE A 283 12.56 -6.22 -9.47
CA ILE A 283 12.65 -6.38 -10.91
C ILE A 283 11.72 -7.52 -11.37
N VAL A 284 11.23 -7.40 -12.59
CA VAL A 284 10.37 -8.41 -13.21
C VAL A 284 10.65 -8.46 -14.71
N ASP A 285 10.54 -9.66 -15.29
CA ASP A 285 10.67 -9.88 -16.72
C ASP A 285 9.29 -10.06 -17.38
N THR A 286 9.21 -9.76 -18.67
CA THR A 286 8.06 -10.07 -19.54
C THR A 286 8.31 -11.40 -20.27
N GLU A 287 7.26 -12.00 -20.85
CA GLU A 287 7.41 -13.26 -21.62
C GLU A 287 8.34 -13.15 -22.84
N ASP A 288 8.49 -11.95 -23.41
CA ASP A 288 9.43 -11.66 -24.49
C ASP A 288 10.87 -11.37 -24.00
N GLY A 289 11.12 -11.50 -22.70
CA GLY A 289 12.45 -11.44 -22.09
C GLY A 289 12.96 -10.03 -21.81
N LYS A 290 12.11 -9.00 -21.92
CA LYS A 290 12.46 -7.63 -21.48
C LYS A 290 12.37 -7.55 -19.96
N TRP A 291 13.19 -6.70 -19.36
CA TRP A 291 13.22 -6.51 -17.92
C TRP A 291 12.76 -5.11 -17.53
N TYR A 292 12.13 -5.03 -16.37
CA TYR A 292 11.63 -3.80 -15.80
C TYR A 292 11.99 -3.74 -14.32
N CYS A 293 12.24 -2.53 -13.82
CA CYS A 293 12.45 -2.25 -12.41
C CYS A 293 11.28 -1.41 -11.88
N PHE A 294 10.66 -1.90 -10.82
CA PHE A 294 9.61 -1.25 -10.05
C PHE A 294 10.19 -0.73 -8.75
N ILE A 295 10.05 0.57 -8.52
CA ILE A 295 10.50 1.25 -7.30
C ILE A 295 9.50 2.35 -6.99
N PHE A 296 9.49 2.91 -5.78
CA PHE A 296 8.55 3.99 -5.45
C PHE A 296 9.25 5.31 -5.14
N GLN A 297 8.49 6.40 -5.23
CA GLN A 297 8.93 7.76 -4.88
C GLN A 297 8.11 8.33 -3.72
N ASP A 298 8.77 8.88 -2.72
CA ASP A 298 8.12 9.71 -1.69
C ASP A 298 7.59 11.01 -2.31
N THR A 299 6.27 11.21 -2.31
CA THR A 299 5.61 12.33 -3.02
C THR A 299 4.62 13.06 -2.11
N GLY A 300 5.13 13.55 -0.98
CA GLY A 300 4.33 14.35 -0.05
C GLY A 300 3.05 13.63 0.38
N SER A 301 1.95 14.37 0.45
CA SER A 301 0.70 13.93 1.08
C SER A 301 -0.06 12.87 0.29
N VAL A 302 0.18 12.72 -1.02
CA VAL A 302 -0.40 11.59 -1.77
C VAL A 302 0.22 10.25 -1.33
N GLY A 303 1.42 10.29 -0.75
CA GLY A 303 2.15 9.13 -0.25
C GLY A 303 3.29 8.68 -1.16
N ARG A 304 3.58 7.38 -1.10
CA ARG A 304 4.69 6.71 -1.76
C ARG A 304 4.19 6.05 -3.05
N ILE A 305 4.56 6.64 -4.19
CA ILE A 305 3.95 6.32 -5.49
C ILE A 305 4.83 5.38 -6.35
N PRO A 306 4.26 4.32 -6.94
CA PRO A 306 4.96 3.42 -7.86
C PRO A 306 5.51 4.08 -9.13
N MET A 307 6.74 3.73 -9.45
CA MET A 307 7.49 4.15 -10.62
C MET A 307 8.00 2.93 -11.38
N LEU A 308 7.99 3.01 -12.71
CA LEU A 308 8.38 1.93 -13.61
C LEU A 308 9.48 2.39 -14.56
N SER A 309 10.62 1.69 -14.55
CA SER A 309 11.69 1.90 -15.51
C SER A 309 11.98 0.64 -16.32
N PRO A 310 12.27 0.76 -17.62
CA PRO A 310 12.97 -0.27 -18.35
C PRO A 310 14.29 -0.62 -17.66
N MET A 311 14.69 -1.89 -17.78
CA MET A 311 15.93 -2.42 -17.27
C MET A 311 16.55 -3.39 -18.28
N GLU A 312 17.87 -3.41 -18.36
CA GLU A 312 18.60 -4.44 -19.09
C GLU A 312 19.71 -5.06 -18.25
N TRP A 313 20.18 -6.23 -18.67
CA TRP A 313 21.39 -6.85 -18.14
C TRP A 313 22.60 -6.38 -18.94
N GLY A 314 23.55 -5.73 -18.28
CA GLY A 314 24.78 -5.28 -18.94
C GLY A 314 25.53 -6.46 -19.55
N THR A 315 26.05 -6.28 -20.76
CA THR A 315 26.61 -7.36 -21.58
C THR A 315 28.13 -7.40 -21.57
N GLU A 316 28.79 -6.28 -21.30
CA GLU A 316 30.25 -6.13 -21.42
C GLU A 316 30.87 -5.25 -20.33
N GLY A 317 32.20 -5.36 -20.21
CA GLY A 317 33.01 -4.54 -19.31
C GLY A 317 32.59 -4.65 -17.85
N GLU A 318 32.65 -3.52 -17.15
CA GLU A 318 32.30 -3.44 -15.74
C GLU A 318 30.80 -3.65 -15.46
N LEU A 319 29.93 -3.40 -16.44
CA LEU A 319 28.48 -3.57 -16.32
C LEU A 319 28.01 -5.00 -16.62
N LYS A 320 28.92 -5.89 -17.07
CA LYS A 320 28.55 -7.26 -17.40
C LYS A 320 27.85 -7.97 -16.23
N ASP A 321 26.70 -8.57 -16.53
CA ASP A 321 25.81 -9.28 -15.61
C ASP A 321 25.27 -8.38 -14.46
N TRP A 322 25.26 -7.05 -14.62
CA TRP A 322 24.62 -6.13 -13.68
C TRP A 322 23.30 -5.62 -14.25
N PRO A 323 22.27 -5.42 -13.41
CA PRO A 323 21.09 -4.65 -13.81
C PRO A 323 21.49 -3.20 -14.14
N VAL A 324 20.97 -2.73 -15.26
CA VAL A 324 21.12 -1.35 -15.75
C VAL A 324 19.72 -0.76 -15.87
N ILE A 325 19.37 0.14 -14.96
CA ILE A 325 18.05 0.76 -14.89
C ILE A 325 18.06 2.09 -15.66
N GLY A 326 17.13 2.26 -16.60
CA GLY A 326 16.96 3.47 -17.41
C GLY A 326 16.63 3.17 -18.88
N THR A 327 16.61 4.21 -19.72
CA THR A 327 16.16 4.11 -21.11
C THR A 327 17.25 3.91 -22.15
N TYR A 328 16.85 3.24 -23.23
CA TYR A 328 17.51 3.17 -24.53
C TYR A 328 16.76 4.07 -25.53
N LEU A 329 17.44 5.04 -26.15
CA LEU A 329 16.80 6.01 -27.07
C LEU A 329 16.92 5.59 -28.56
N GLY A 330 17.17 4.32 -28.85
CA GLY A 330 17.22 3.78 -30.21
C GLY A 330 18.62 3.63 -30.80
N GLU A 331 18.69 3.12 -32.04
CA GLU A 331 19.94 2.76 -32.72
C GLU A 331 20.94 3.93 -32.78
N GLY A 332 22.17 3.68 -32.30
CA GLY A 332 23.26 4.65 -32.33
C GLY A 332 23.34 5.59 -31.13
N THR A 333 22.39 5.52 -30.18
CA THR A 333 22.48 6.23 -28.89
C THR A 333 23.01 5.30 -27.80
N PRO A 334 23.96 5.76 -26.96
CA PRO A 334 24.39 4.99 -25.79
C PRO A 334 23.26 4.95 -24.74
N PHE A 335 23.12 3.82 -24.06
CA PHE A 335 22.25 3.69 -22.89
C PHE A 335 22.47 4.83 -21.90
N LEU A 336 21.38 5.42 -21.41
CA LEU A 336 21.43 6.43 -20.37
C LEU A 336 21.02 5.78 -19.04
N TYR A 337 22.00 5.11 -18.43
CA TYR A 337 21.87 4.56 -17.07
C TYR A 337 21.41 5.67 -16.10
N ASN A 338 20.57 5.33 -15.11
CA ASN A 338 20.03 6.30 -14.15
C ASN A 338 19.15 7.41 -14.78
N LYS A 339 18.50 7.15 -15.92
CA LYS A 339 17.44 8.03 -16.45
C LYS A 339 16.12 7.29 -16.54
N MET A 340 15.23 7.56 -15.58
CA MET A 340 13.86 7.07 -15.63
C MET A 340 13.03 8.00 -16.53
N PRO A 341 12.24 7.47 -17.47
CA PRO A 341 11.46 8.30 -18.38
C PRO A 341 10.12 8.72 -17.78
N VAL A 342 9.67 9.96 -18.06
CA VAL A 342 8.28 10.37 -17.80
C VAL A 342 7.33 9.55 -18.68
N ILE A 343 7.68 9.31 -19.94
CA ILE A 343 6.89 8.55 -20.92
C ILE A 343 7.78 7.46 -21.53
N SER A 344 7.29 6.22 -21.59
CA SER A 344 8.00 5.10 -22.23
C SER A 344 7.03 4.17 -22.93
N GLU A 345 7.54 3.28 -23.79
CA GLU A 345 6.72 2.25 -24.45
C GLU A 345 6.08 1.30 -23.43
N LEU A 346 4.82 0.90 -23.70
CA LEU A 346 4.11 -0.09 -22.88
C LEU A 346 4.92 -1.40 -22.78
N PRO A 347 5.09 -1.97 -21.57
CA PRO A 347 5.83 -3.21 -21.37
C PRO A 347 5.25 -4.40 -22.12
N VAL A 348 3.93 -4.58 -22.04
CA VAL A 348 3.19 -5.63 -22.74
C VAL A 348 2.00 -5.01 -23.45
N ARG A 349 1.80 -5.36 -24.71
CA ARG A 349 0.59 -4.98 -25.46
C ARG A 349 -0.46 -6.06 -25.28
N THR A 350 -1.53 -5.74 -24.59
CA THR A 350 -2.60 -6.68 -24.27
C THR A 350 -3.97 -6.03 -24.47
N LYS A 351 -4.98 -6.87 -24.68
CA LYS A 351 -6.40 -6.46 -24.65
C LYS A 351 -7.07 -6.82 -23.33
N GLU A 352 -6.37 -7.59 -22.49
CA GLU A 352 -6.85 -7.97 -21.18
C GLU A 352 -6.83 -6.75 -20.27
N THR A 353 -7.91 -6.54 -19.55
CA THR A 353 -8.05 -5.44 -18.60
C THR A 353 -8.22 -6.00 -17.19
N VAL A 354 -7.76 -5.25 -16.21
CA VAL A 354 -8.11 -5.46 -14.80
C VAL A 354 -9.17 -4.43 -14.39
N GLY A 355 -9.70 -4.55 -13.17
CA GLY A 355 -10.59 -3.53 -12.61
C GLY A 355 -9.90 -2.18 -12.42
N GLU A 356 -10.61 -1.24 -11.81
CA GLU A 356 -10.06 0.08 -11.49
C GLU A 356 -9.29 0.05 -10.16
N PHE A 357 -8.22 0.84 -10.07
CA PHE A 357 -7.40 0.96 -8.87
C PHE A 357 -8.17 1.59 -7.70
N VAL A 358 -8.96 2.63 -8.00
CA VAL A 358 -9.92 3.30 -7.12
C VAL A 358 -11.18 3.53 -7.94
N GLU A 359 -12.35 3.29 -7.38
CA GLU A 359 -13.63 3.40 -8.10
C GLU A 359 -14.76 3.95 -7.23
N ASP A 360 -15.80 4.42 -7.92
CA ASP A 360 -17.10 4.75 -7.34
C ASP A 360 -17.73 3.53 -6.65
N ASP A 361 -18.48 3.75 -5.59
CA ASP A 361 -19.23 2.72 -4.89
C ASP A 361 -20.65 3.21 -4.53
N ASP A 362 -21.65 2.60 -5.15
CA ASP A 362 -23.07 2.78 -4.84
C ASP A 362 -23.55 1.82 -3.72
N PHE A 363 -22.60 1.18 -3.03
CA PHE A 363 -22.81 0.29 -1.89
C PHE A 363 -23.77 -0.87 -2.20
N GLU A 364 -23.67 -1.40 -3.41
CA GLU A 364 -24.31 -2.66 -3.79
C GLU A 364 -23.63 -3.84 -3.08
N ASN A 365 -24.40 -4.65 -2.36
CA ASN A 365 -23.85 -5.81 -1.68
C ASN A 365 -23.71 -7.00 -2.64
N SER A 366 -22.48 -7.31 -3.06
CA SER A 366 -22.20 -8.41 -4.00
C SER A 366 -21.22 -9.43 -3.43
N ILE A 367 -21.62 -10.70 -3.47
CA ILE A 367 -20.74 -11.82 -3.09
C ILE A 367 -19.50 -11.93 -4.01
N ALA A 368 -19.53 -11.31 -5.20
CA ALA A 368 -18.36 -11.29 -6.09
C ALA A 368 -17.17 -10.51 -5.50
N ASP A 369 -17.45 -9.58 -4.57
CA ASP A 369 -16.44 -8.76 -3.90
C ASP A 369 -15.84 -9.46 -2.68
N TYR A 370 -16.48 -10.54 -2.21
CA TYR A 370 -15.96 -11.33 -1.11
C TYR A 370 -14.67 -12.07 -1.48
N ARG A 371 -13.74 -12.11 -0.51
CA ARG A 371 -12.54 -12.94 -0.54
C ARG A 371 -12.49 -13.77 0.73
N CYS A 372 -12.06 -15.01 0.60
CA CYS A 372 -11.90 -15.91 1.73
C CYS A 372 -10.47 -15.74 2.23
N TYR A 373 -10.29 -15.22 3.44
CA TYR A 373 -8.96 -15.02 4.02
C TYR A 373 -8.56 -16.21 4.89
N ASP A 374 -9.46 -16.66 5.77
CA ASP A 374 -9.37 -17.93 6.52
C ASP A 374 -10.55 -18.87 6.16
N ARG A 375 -10.36 -20.18 6.34
CA ARG A 375 -11.45 -21.17 6.28
C ARG A 375 -12.50 -20.94 7.38
N GLU A 376 -12.11 -20.33 8.50
CA GLU A 376 -13.04 -19.98 9.59
C GLU A 376 -13.93 -18.76 9.25
N ASP A 377 -13.51 -17.88 8.32
CA ASP A 377 -14.26 -16.68 7.90
C ASP A 377 -15.51 -16.99 7.05
N ALA A 378 -15.75 -18.26 6.74
CA ALA A 378 -16.82 -18.67 5.82
C ALA A 378 -18.23 -18.65 6.44
N CYS A 379 -18.36 -18.43 7.76
CA CYS A 379 -19.63 -18.49 8.47
C CYS A 379 -20.08 -17.11 8.94
N VAL A 380 -21.34 -16.77 8.65
CA VAL A 380 -21.99 -15.58 9.22
C VAL A 380 -22.23 -15.79 10.71
N GLY A 381 -21.87 -14.80 11.53
CA GLY A 381 -21.98 -14.87 12.97
C GLY A 381 -22.14 -13.49 13.64
N ASP A 382 -22.24 -13.51 14.97
CA ASP A 382 -22.52 -12.33 15.81
C ASP A 382 -21.28 -11.84 16.57
N GLY A 383 -20.12 -12.48 16.36
CA GLY A 383 -18.83 -12.04 16.86
C GLY A 383 -18.38 -10.72 16.24
N GLU A 384 -17.49 -10.02 16.93
CA GLU A 384 -16.96 -8.72 16.50
C GLU A 384 -16.27 -8.78 15.13
N HIS A 385 -15.58 -9.88 14.84
CA HIS A 385 -14.85 -10.09 13.59
C HIS A 385 -15.57 -11.06 12.64
N ASP A 386 -16.74 -11.58 13.02
CA ASP A 386 -17.48 -12.54 12.21
C ASP A 386 -18.00 -11.86 10.93
N LEU A 387 -18.17 -12.64 9.86
CA LEU A 387 -18.78 -12.14 8.63
C LEU A 387 -20.24 -11.73 8.89
N ASN A 388 -20.62 -10.49 8.58
CA ASN A 388 -21.99 -10.00 8.78
C ASN A 388 -22.89 -10.09 7.51
N GLY A 389 -22.40 -10.73 6.45
CA GLY A 389 -23.07 -10.83 5.15
C GLY A 389 -22.98 -9.59 4.25
N SER A 390 -22.20 -8.59 4.65
CA SER A 390 -21.88 -7.40 3.85
C SER A 390 -20.51 -7.56 3.18
N TYR A 391 -20.43 -7.26 1.90
CA TYR A 391 -19.24 -7.44 1.06
C TYR A 391 -18.86 -6.10 0.44
N LEU A 392 -17.80 -5.49 0.96
CA LEU A 392 -17.26 -4.24 0.44
C LEU A 392 -16.37 -4.52 -0.77
N LYS A 393 -16.33 -3.59 -1.73
CA LYS A 393 -15.33 -3.60 -2.80
C LYS A 393 -13.91 -3.56 -2.24
N LEU A 394 -12.96 -4.10 -2.99
CA LEU A 394 -11.57 -4.30 -2.53
C LEU A 394 -10.75 -3.02 -2.38
N GLN A 395 -11.22 -1.89 -2.89
CA GLN A 395 -10.55 -0.60 -2.75
C GLN A 395 -10.71 -0.04 -1.33
N TRP A 396 -11.71 -0.52 -0.59
CA TRP A 396 -11.96 -0.13 0.79
C TRP A 396 -11.05 -0.88 1.79
N GLN A 397 -10.57 -0.13 2.78
CA GLN A 397 -9.94 -0.69 3.98
C GLN A 397 -10.38 0.13 5.19
N TRP A 398 -10.64 -0.54 6.29
CA TRP A 398 -10.87 0.06 7.60
C TRP A 398 -9.58 0.62 8.17
N ASN A 399 -9.68 1.76 8.83
CA ASN A 399 -8.68 2.21 9.78
C ASN A 399 -8.76 1.33 11.03
N HIS A 400 -7.76 0.46 11.24
CA HIS A 400 -7.76 -0.58 12.28
C HIS A 400 -8.83 -1.66 12.06
N ASN A 401 -8.87 -2.67 12.92
CA ASN A 401 -9.85 -3.74 12.84
C ASN A 401 -11.27 -3.20 13.04
N PRO A 402 -12.21 -3.50 12.11
CA PRO A 402 -13.60 -3.12 12.27
C PRO A 402 -14.28 -3.89 13.40
N ASP A 403 -15.44 -3.38 13.83
CA ASP A 403 -16.45 -4.15 14.55
C ASP A 403 -17.62 -4.43 13.59
N ASN A 404 -17.70 -5.65 13.11
CA ASN A 404 -18.64 -6.06 12.06
C ASN A 404 -20.11 -6.00 12.48
N ARG A 405 -20.40 -5.83 13.76
CA ARG A 405 -21.77 -5.68 14.27
C ARG A 405 -22.34 -4.28 13.99
N PHE A 406 -21.48 -3.28 13.75
CA PHE A 406 -21.83 -1.85 13.71
C PHE A 406 -21.70 -1.21 12.32
N TRP A 407 -21.49 -2.01 11.27
CA TRP A 407 -21.63 -1.56 9.89
C TRP A 407 -22.44 -2.58 9.09
N SER A 408 -23.07 -2.16 7.98
CA SER A 408 -23.88 -3.08 7.17
C SER A 408 -24.19 -2.53 5.78
N LEU A 409 -24.18 -3.41 4.78
CA LEU A 409 -24.75 -3.20 3.43
C LEU A 409 -26.12 -3.90 3.25
N THR A 410 -26.57 -4.64 4.27
CA THR A 410 -27.76 -5.49 4.22
C THR A 410 -28.95 -4.93 5.02
N LYS A 411 -28.69 -4.11 6.05
CA LYS A 411 -29.74 -3.43 6.83
C LYS A 411 -30.58 -2.47 5.96
N ARG A 412 -29.96 -1.87 4.95
CA ARG A 412 -30.61 -1.04 3.92
C ARG A 412 -29.88 -1.26 2.59
N PRO A 413 -30.40 -2.10 1.67
CA PRO A 413 -29.73 -2.36 0.40
C PRO A 413 -29.47 -1.09 -0.41
N GLY A 414 -28.28 -0.99 -1.02
CA GLY A 414 -27.82 0.21 -1.74
C GLY A 414 -27.34 1.34 -0.82
N TYR A 415 -27.04 1.03 0.44
CA TYR A 415 -26.51 2.00 1.40
C TYR A 415 -25.49 1.33 2.32
N LEU A 416 -24.41 2.05 2.64
CA LEU A 416 -23.54 1.73 3.77
C LEU A 416 -24.11 2.36 5.05
N ARG A 417 -24.58 1.51 5.97
CA ARG A 417 -24.92 1.94 7.33
C ARG A 417 -23.70 1.94 8.22
N LEU A 418 -23.42 3.06 8.90
CA LEU A 418 -22.46 3.15 9.99
C LEU A 418 -23.15 3.52 11.31
N GLN A 419 -22.91 2.72 12.34
CA GLN A 419 -23.27 3.00 13.72
C GLN A 419 -21.99 3.25 14.54
N PRO A 420 -21.94 4.25 15.42
CA PRO A 420 -20.82 4.44 16.34
C PRO A 420 -20.53 3.17 17.16
N VAL A 421 -19.26 2.82 17.29
CA VAL A 421 -18.82 1.69 18.13
C VAL A 421 -18.37 2.25 19.48
N GLY A 422 -19.22 2.10 20.50
CA GLY A 422 -18.97 2.67 21.82
C GLY A 422 -18.83 4.20 21.77
N THR A 423 -18.05 4.75 22.70
CA THR A 423 -17.78 6.19 22.79
C THR A 423 -16.42 6.56 22.21
N SER A 424 -16.35 7.71 21.54
CA SER A 424 -15.12 8.34 21.06
C SER A 424 -15.27 9.86 21.02
N GLU A 425 -14.19 10.58 21.33
CA GLU A 425 -14.15 12.05 21.26
C GLU A 425 -13.53 12.57 19.97
N SER A 426 -12.80 11.71 19.24
CA SER A 426 -12.05 12.07 18.03
C SER A 426 -12.21 11.02 16.93
N ILE A 427 -12.08 11.48 15.68
CA ILE A 427 -11.97 10.59 14.52
C ILE A 427 -10.74 9.67 14.60
N ARG A 428 -9.66 10.09 15.28
CA ARG A 428 -8.45 9.27 15.47
C ARG A 428 -8.68 8.02 16.32
N THR A 429 -9.71 8.03 17.16
CA THR A 429 -10.10 6.88 18.00
C THR A 429 -11.46 6.31 17.58
N ALA A 430 -12.04 6.80 16.47
CA ALA A 430 -13.30 6.32 15.94
C ALA A 430 -13.08 5.00 15.16
N ARG A 431 -13.58 3.91 15.72
CA ARG A 431 -13.67 2.62 15.03
C ARG A 431 -14.62 2.68 13.84
N ASN A 432 -14.50 1.74 12.91
CA ASN A 432 -15.29 1.66 11.68
C ASN A 432 -15.20 2.93 10.82
N THR A 433 -14.04 3.60 10.83
CA THR A 433 -13.70 4.60 9.81
C THR A 433 -13.29 3.84 8.54
N LEU A 434 -14.16 3.85 7.54
CA LEU A 434 -13.94 3.17 6.25
C LEU A 434 -13.16 4.09 5.32
N THR A 435 -12.07 3.62 4.72
CA THR A 435 -11.14 4.50 3.99
C THR A 435 -10.70 3.95 2.63
N ILE A 436 -10.48 4.85 1.68
CA ILE A 436 -10.01 4.59 0.31
C ILE A 436 -8.89 5.57 -0.04
N ARG A 437 -7.93 5.16 -0.88
CA ARG A 437 -6.77 5.99 -1.24
C ARG A 437 -7.22 7.27 -1.95
N THR A 438 -6.52 8.39 -1.69
CA THR A 438 -6.56 9.54 -2.58
C THR A 438 -5.72 9.26 -3.83
N VAL A 439 -5.99 9.98 -4.92
CA VAL A 439 -5.31 9.79 -6.20
C VAL A 439 -4.87 11.15 -6.76
N GLY A 440 -3.61 11.24 -7.19
CA GLY A 440 -3.08 12.42 -7.83
C GLY A 440 -3.38 12.47 -9.34
N PRO A 441 -3.11 13.61 -9.98
CA PRO A 441 -2.61 14.84 -9.38
C PRO A 441 -3.70 15.66 -8.65
N VAL A 442 -4.98 15.43 -8.98
CA VAL A 442 -6.14 16.09 -8.37
C VAL A 442 -7.28 15.08 -8.28
N CYS A 443 -7.96 15.03 -7.15
CA CYS A 443 -9.16 14.21 -7.00
C CYS A 443 -10.23 14.88 -6.13
N ASP A 444 -11.48 14.53 -6.37
CA ASP A 444 -12.65 14.95 -5.61
C ASP A 444 -13.38 13.73 -5.07
N GLY A 445 -13.35 13.53 -3.75
CA GLY A 445 -14.16 12.52 -3.08
C GLY A 445 -15.50 13.12 -2.67
N THR A 446 -16.60 12.51 -3.08
CA THR A 446 -17.96 12.99 -2.84
C THR A 446 -18.85 11.89 -2.29
N THR A 447 -19.77 12.22 -1.38
CA THR A 447 -20.76 11.27 -0.85
C THR A 447 -22.07 11.97 -0.53
N VAL A 448 -23.14 11.19 -0.34
CA VAL A 448 -24.37 11.65 0.29
C VAL A 448 -24.72 10.79 1.50
N MET A 449 -25.06 11.47 2.59
CA MET A 449 -25.33 10.87 3.89
C MET A 449 -26.76 11.20 4.33
N ASP A 450 -27.54 10.16 4.63
CA ASP A 450 -28.82 10.25 5.32
C ASP A 450 -28.57 10.43 6.83
N ILE A 451 -29.03 11.56 7.34
CA ILE A 451 -28.80 12.05 8.70
C ILE A 451 -30.08 12.05 9.53
N SER A 452 -31.13 11.34 9.11
CA SER A 452 -32.41 11.31 9.82
C SER A 452 -32.36 10.51 11.12
N ASN A 453 -31.44 9.55 11.26
CA ASN A 453 -31.33 8.65 12.41
C ASN A 453 -30.16 8.98 13.34
N MET A 454 -29.58 10.18 13.22
CA MET A 454 -28.55 10.64 14.15
C MET A 454 -29.16 10.92 15.53
N ALA A 455 -28.43 10.50 16.56
CA ALA A 455 -28.74 10.78 17.96
C ALA A 455 -27.80 11.86 18.52
N ASP A 456 -28.21 12.53 19.59
CA ASP A 456 -27.39 13.53 20.27
C ASP A 456 -26.00 12.96 20.63
N GLY A 457 -24.96 13.78 20.46
CA GLY A 457 -23.57 13.41 20.68
C GLY A 457 -22.88 12.74 19.48
N MET A 458 -23.62 12.39 18.42
CA MET A 458 -23.04 11.82 17.20
C MET A 458 -22.34 12.85 16.32
N THR A 459 -21.24 12.43 15.68
CA THR A 459 -20.58 13.11 14.57
C THR A 459 -20.35 12.11 13.44
N ALA A 460 -20.76 12.44 12.22
CA ALA A 460 -20.57 11.58 11.05
C ALA A 460 -20.35 12.41 9.79
N GLY A 461 -19.51 11.93 8.86
CA GLY A 461 -19.21 12.66 7.64
C GLY A 461 -18.11 12.07 6.78
N LEU A 462 -17.49 12.96 6.01
CA LEU A 462 -16.42 12.66 5.07
C LEU A 462 -15.12 13.32 5.55
N THR A 463 -14.03 12.56 5.56
CA THR A 463 -12.70 13.01 5.98
C THR A 463 -11.68 12.82 4.87
N VAL A 464 -10.62 13.64 4.89
CA VAL A 464 -9.33 13.32 4.30
C VAL A 464 -8.38 13.03 5.46
N PHE A 465 -8.04 11.76 5.59
CA PHE A 465 -7.58 11.14 6.82
C PHE A 465 -6.09 10.84 6.79
N GLN A 466 -5.42 11.33 7.82
CA GLN A 466 -4.04 11.07 8.22
C GLN A 466 -3.94 11.56 9.67
N ARG A 467 -2.72 11.72 10.20
CA ARG A 467 -2.47 12.33 11.50
C ARG A 467 -2.97 13.75 11.59
N GLN A 468 -2.68 14.55 10.56
CA GLN A 468 -3.21 15.91 10.40
C GLN A 468 -4.47 15.91 9.51
N TYR A 469 -5.53 15.24 10.00
CA TYR A 469 -6.77 15.10 9.25
C TYR A 469 -7.54 16.42 9.08
N GLY A 470 -8.45 16.43 8.11
CA GLY A 470 -9.54 17.40 8.02
C GLY A 470 -10.82 16.72 7.58
N TYR A 471 -11.97 17.17 8.08
CA TYR A 471 -13.27 16.61 7.72
C TYR A 471 -14.37 17.66 7.63
N VAL A 472 -15.38 17.31 6.83
CA VAL A 472 -16.69 17.96 6.82
C VAL A 472 -17.74 16.94 7.27
N ALA A 473 -18.57 17.31 8.25
CA ALA A 473 -19.43 16.37 8.95
C ALA A 473 -20.70 17.03 9.50
N VAL A 474 -21.65 16.21 9.95
CA VAL A 474 -22.78 16.66 10.76
C VAL A 474 -22.55 16.24 12.21
N VAL A 475 -22.79 17.17 13.14
CA VAL A 475 -22.84 16.92 14.58
C VAL A 475 -24.28 17.08 15.05
N MET A 476 -24.77 16.15 15.87
CA MET A 476 -26.08 16.24 16.49
C MET A 476 -25.92 16.68 17.96
N GLU A 477 -26.44 17.86 18.31
CA GLU A 477 -26.38 18.40 19.68
C GLU A 477 -27.75 18.95 20.10
N ASN A 478 -28.27 18.47 21.24
CA ASN A 478 -29.52 18.93 21.85
C ASN A 478 -30.71 18.92 20.88
N GLY A 479 -30.86 17.84 20.12
CA GLY A 479 -31.93 17.66 19.13
C GLY A 479 -31.74 18.44 17.84
N ARG A 480 -30.56 19.02 17.59
CA ARG A 480 -30.27 19.86 16.41
C ARG A 480 -29.05 19.36 15.66
N LYS A 481 -29.12 19.45 14.34
CA LYS A 481 -28.04 19.07 13.42
C LYS A 481 -27.21 20.30 13.07
N TYR A 482 -25.89 20.18 13.13
CA TYR A 482 -24.95 21.21 12.76
C TYR A 482 -23.96 20.66 11.73
N LEU A 483 -23.86 21.31 10.59
CA LEU A 483 -22.77 21.08 9.66
C LEU A 483 -21.50 21.68 10.25
N VAL A 484 -20.40 20.94 10.26
CA VAL A 484 -19.10 21.38 10.76
C VAL A 484 -18.00 21.08 9.77
N MET A 485 -16.99 21.95 9.77
CA MET A 485 -15.67 21.62 9.23
C MET A 485 -14.66 21.67 10.38
N ARG A 486 -13.87 20.60 10.53
CA ARG A 486 -12.81 20.48 11.53
C ARG A 486 -11.51 20.04 10.88
N LYS A 487 -10.39 20.51 11.42
CA LYS A 487 -9.05 20.03 11.05
C LYS A 487 -8.12 19.99 12.25
N ALA A 488 -7.14 19.10 12.21
CA ALA A 488 -5.98 19.17 13.09
C ALA A 488 -5.07 20.31 12.61
N ASP A 489 -4.65 21.21 13.50
CA ASP A 489 -3.74 22.31 13.14
C ASP A 489 -2.26 21.86 13.11
N ASN A 490 -1.94 20.72 13.74
CA ASN A 490 -0.64 20.09 13.74
C ASN A 490 -0.75 18.62 14.15
N LYS A 491 0.35 17.86 14.02
CA LYS A 491 0.37 16.41 14.29
C LYS A 491 0.04 15.99 15.73
N ASP A 492 0.08 16.89 16.70
CA ASP A 492 -0.23 16.59 18.11
C ASP A 492 -1.66 17.01 18.49
N ASP A 493 -2.44 17.50 17.53
CA ASP A 493 -3.84 17.91 17.70
C ASP A 493 -4.81 16.79 17.31
N ALA A 494 -4.92 15.77 18.16
CA ALA A 494 -5.82 14.64 17.91
C ALA A 494 -7.31 15.06 17.88
N MET A 495 -7.70 16.14 18.55
CA MET A 495 -9.11 16.57 18.67
C MET A 495 -9.57 17.47 17.51
N GLY A 496 -8.63 18.21 16.92
CA GLY A 496 -8.90 19.14 15.86
C GLY A 496 -9.69 20.37 16.32
N ARG A 497 -9.55 21.46 15.57
CA ARG A 497 -10.29 22.70 15.77
C ARG A 497 -11.52 22.78 14.87
N CYS A 498 -12.63 23.24 15.42
CA CYS A 498 -13.82 23.61 14.64
C CYS A 498 -13.56 24.92 13.90
N CYS A 499 -13.49 24.86 12.58
CA CYS A 499 -13.22 26.00 11.71
C CYS A 499 -14.51 26.67 11.23
N ALA A 500 -15.58 25.91 11.08
CA ALA A 500 -16.91 26.41 10.75
C ALA A 500 -17.99 25.51 11.37
N MET A 501 -19.12 26.12 11.74
CA MET A 501 -20.29 25.45 12.27
C MET A 501 -21.56 26.20 11.86
N GLU A 502 -22.49 25.49 11.22
CA GLU A 502 -23.75 26.05 10.73
C GLU A 502 -24.92 25.12 11.11
N GLU A 503 -26.03 25.69 11.61
CA GLU A 503 -27.23 24.89 11.92
C GLU A 503 -27.91 24.44 10.62
N LEU A 504 -28.05 23.12 10.44
CA LEU A 504 -28.77 22.54 9.32
C LEU A 504 -30.26 22.45 9.69
N LYS A 505 -31.08 23.27 9.03
CA LYS A 505 -32.53 23.28 9.20
C LYS A 505 -33.20 22.43 8.12
N ASP A 506 -34.15 21.61 8.53
CA ASP A 506 -35.04 20.86 7.64
C ASP A 506 -34.30 20.00 6.59
N ALA A 507 -33.20 19.36 6.99
CA ALA A 507 -32.41 18.45 6.15
C ALA A 507 -32.35 17.03 6.72
N ASP A 508 -32.74 16.06 5.88
CA ASP A 508 -32.65 14.62 6.13
C ASP A 508 -31.47 13.98 5.39
N LYS A 509 -30.96 14.63 4.34
CA LYS A 509 -29.77 14.23 3.61
C LYS A 509 -28.82 15.42 3.47
N ILE A 510 -27.53 15.13 3.36
CA ILE A 510 -26.47 16.10 3.08
C ILE A 510 -25.47 15.50 2.11
N TYR A 511 -25.04 16.30 1.13
CA TYR A 511 -23.98 15.94 0.19
C TYR A 511 -22.68 16.59 0.67
N LEU A 512 -21.60 15.82 0.70
CA LEU A 512 -20.29 16.23 1.20
C LEU A 512 -19.24 15.99 0.13
N ARG A 513 -18.31 16.92 -0.05
CA ARG A 513 -17.20 16.79 -1.00
C ARG A 513 -15.91 17.31 -0.40
N ILE A 514 -14.81 16.62 -0.67
CA ILE A 514 -13.45 17.08 -0.39
C ILE A 514 -12.64 17.06 -1.68
N HIS A 515 -12.13 18.21 -2.07
CA HIS A 515 -11.21 18.40 -3.19
C HIS A 515 -9.77 18.31 -2.69
N CYS A 516 -8.93 17.50 -3.33
CA CYS A 516 -7.51 17.35 -3.02
C CYS A 516 -6.66 17.76 -4.24
N ASP A 517 -5.62 18.58 -4.01
CA ASP A 517 -4.69 19.04 -5.04
C ASP A 517 -3.24 18.72 -4.64
N PHE A 518 -2.66 17.73 -5.32
CA PHE A 518 -1.29 17.23 -5.12
C PHE A 518 -0.31 17.73 -6.20
N ARG A 519 -0.76 18.55 -7.15
CA ARG A 519 0.10 19.10 -8.20
C ARG A 519 1.26 19.86 -7.58
N ASP A 520 2.46 19.62 -8.10
CA ASP A 520 3.69 20.25 -7.62
C ASP A 520 3.90 20.13 -6.09
N MET A 521 3.37 19.06 -5.47
CA MET A 521 3.38 18.84 -4.01
C MET A 521 2.73 19.98 -3.22
N LYS A 522 1.69 20.61 -3.79
CA LYS A 522 0.92 21.66 -3.13
C LYS A 522 0.23 21.15 -1.86
N ASP A 523 -0.24 19.90 -1.90
CA ASP A 523 -0.73 19.15 -0.76
C ASP A 523 -1.82 19.89 0.03
N ILE A 524 -2.89 20.31 -0.65
CA ILE A 524 -4.01 21.01 -0.02
C ILE A 524 -5.33 20.26 -0.19
N ALA A 525 -6.24 20.46 0.76
CA ALA A 525 -7.62 20.00 0.64
C ALA A 525 -8.64 21.09 1.00
N ASP A 526 -9.70 21.18 0.21
CA ASP A 526 -10.83 22.10 0.38
C ASP A 526 -12.14 21.33 0.56
N PHE A 527 -13.02 21.86 1.43
CA PHE A 527 -14.20 21.14 1.92
C PHE A 527 -15.48 21.83 1.47
N TYR A 528 -16.45 21.04 1.01
CA TYR A 528 -17.70 21.54 0.44
C TYR A 528 -18.88 20.71 0.93
N TYR A 529 -20.05 21.34 0.91
CA TYR A 529 -21.32 20.67 1.13
C TYR A 529 -22.38 21.13 0.14
N SER A 530 -23.46 20.35 0.02
CA SER A 530 -24.67 20.73 -0.68
C SER A 530 -25.89 20.09 -0.02
N ILE A 531 -27.05 20.75 -0.13
CA ILE A 531 -28.35 20.22 0.31
C ILE A 531 -29.21 19.71 -0.87
N ASP A 532 -28.78 19.97 -2.10
CA ASP A 532 -29.54 19.67 -3.33
C ASP A 532 -28.72 18.94 -4.41
N ASN A 533 -27.44 18.66 -4.15
CA ASN A 533 -26.46 18.07 -5.09
C ASN A 533 -26.21 18.89 -6.36
N VAL A 534 -26.60 20.17 -6.36
CA VAL A 534 -26.45 21.08 -7.51
C VAL A 534 -25.62 22.27 -7.11
N ASN A 535 -25.98 22.91 -6.01
CA ASN A 535 -25.32 24.10 -5.48
C ASN A 535 -24.36 23.67 -4.36
N TRP A 536 -23.06 23.77 -4.64
CA TRP A 536 -22.00 23.44 -3.70
C TRP A 536 -21.44 24.69 -3.02
N VAL A 537 -21.32 24.63 -1.69
CA VAL A 537 -20.82 25.72 -0.85
C VAL A 537 -19.56 25.26 -0.14
N GLN A 538 -18.48 26.04 -0.24
CA GLN A 538 -17.25 25.80 0.52
C GLN A 538 -17.50 26.10 2.00
N ILE A 539 -16.99 25.26 2.89
CA ILE A 539 -17.11 25.42 4.34
C ILE A 539 -15.75 25.33 5.02
N GLY A 540 -15.53 26.21 6.01
CA GLY A 540 -14.33 26.19 6.85
C GLY A 540 -13.09 26.74 6.15
N GLU A 541 -11.94 26.18 6.53
CA GLU A 541 -10.62 26.61 6.08
C GLU A 541 -9.97 25.52 5.21
N GLN A 542 -9.09 25.90 4.30
CA GLN A 542 -8.23 24.94 3.60
C GLN A 542 -7.37 24.16 4.61
N LEU A 543 -7.22 22.86 4.37
CA LEU A 543 -6.25 22.00 5.05
C LEU A 543 -4.94 22.02 4.25
N GLN A 544 -3.84 22.33 4.91
CA GLN A 544 -2.51 22.01 4.39
C GLN A 544 -2.17 20.59 4.83
N MET A 545 -2.26 19.65 3.90
CA MET A 545 -1.91 18.26 4.16
C MET A 545 -0.39 18.14 4.38
N ASN A 546 -0.03 17.15 5.19
CA ASN A 546 1.35 16.84 5.54
C ASN A 546 1.54 15.33 5.74
N TYR A 547 2.54 14.75 5.07
CA TYR A 547 2.94 13.37 5.25
C TYR A 547 3.76 13.22 6.54
N ASP A 548 3.08 12.88 7.63
CA ASP A 548 3.71 12.72 8.94
C ASP A 548 4.04 11.26 9.31
N MET A 549 5.12 11.13 10.08
CA MET A 549 5.34 10.02 11.01
C MET A 549 4.65 10.34 12.36
N PRO A 550 4.00 9.37 13.05
CA PRO A 550 4.06 7.94 12.82
C PRO A 550 3.27 7.48 11.60
N ASP A 551 2.05 7.91 11.31
CA ASP A 551 1.10 7.23 10.39
C ASP A 551 1.69 6.61 9.10
N PHE A 552 2.73 7.20 8.49
CA PHE A 552 3.57 6.62 7.41
C PHE A 552 2.76 6.11 6.20
N MET A 553 1.66 6.80 5.92
CA MET A 553 0.66 6.48 4.91
C MET A 553 0.18 7.76 4.25
N GLY A 554 -0.09 7.70 2.94
CA GLY A 554 -0.68 8.81 2.19
C GLY A 554 -2.08 9.15 2.70
N TYR A 555 -2.57 10.35 2.41
CA TYR A 555 -3.93 10.74 2.80
C TYR A 555 -4.96 9.83 2.11
N ARG A 556 -6.02 9.52 2.84
CA ARG A 556 -7.12 8.67 2.36
C ARG A 556 -8.45 9.39 2.53
N TYR A 557 -9.38 9.25 1.60
CA TYR A 557 -10.77 9.61 1.92
C TYR A 557 -11.32 8.64 2.95
N GLY A 558 -12.21 9.11 3.82
CA GLY A 558 -12.86 8.26 4.81
C GLY A 558 -14.30 8.62 5.10
N LEU A 559 -15.13 7.59 5.27
CA LEU A 559 -16.49 7.68 5.80
C LEU A 559 -16.46 7.24 7.26
N PHE A 560 -17.05 8.05 8.14
CA PHE A 560 -16.96 7.79 9.57
C PHE A 560 -18.23 8.17 10.31
N ALA A 561 -18.44 7.53 11.46
CA ALA A 561 -19.42 7.89 12.46
C ALA A 561 -18.88 7.58 13.86
N TYR A 562 -18.94 8.54 14.77
CA TYR A 562 -18.60 8.33 16.18
C TYR A 562 -19.57 9.09 17.09
N ALA A 563 -19.60 8.76 18.38
CA ALA A 563 -20.45 9.41 19.36
C ALA A 563 -19.71 9.64 20.67
N LYS A 564 -19.99 10.78 21.32
CA LYS A 564 -19.46 11.07 22.68
C LYS A 564 -20.19 10.32 23.79
N GLU A 565 -21.36 9.76 23.47
CA GLU A 565 -22.21 9.00 24.38
C GLU A 565 -22.67 7.72 23.69
N GLU A 566 -22.94 6.67 24.48
CA GLU A 566 -23.48 5.42 23.96
C GLU A 566 -24.82 5.66 23.26
N THR A 567 -24.99 5.09 22.06
CA THR A 567 -26.16 5.35 21.25
C THR A 567 -26.49 4.23 20.26
N GLU A 568 -27.78 4.13 19.92
CA GLU A 568 -28.29 3.30 18.82
C GLU A 568 -28.44 4.09 17.51
N GLY A 569 -28.11 5.39 17.51
CA GLY A 569 -28.17 6.23 16.32
C GLY A 569 -27.18 5.81 15.24
N PHE A 570 -27.52 6.06 13.98
CA PHE A 570 -26.72 5.65 12.83
C PHE A 570 -26.89 6.64 11.67
N VAL A 571 -26.02 6.51 10.66
CA VAL A 571 -26.15 7.18 9.37
C VAL A 571 -26.11 6.16 8.24
N ASP A 572 -26.74 6.48 7.11
CA ASP A 572 -26.68 5.68 5.89
C ASP A 572 -26.02 6.52 4.78
N PHE A 573 -24.90 6.05 4.23
CA PHE A 573 -24.28 6.62 3.03
C PHE A 573 -24.87 5.94 1.79
N ASP A 574 -25.38 6.71 0.83
CA ASP A 574 -26.02 6.20 -0.40
C ASP A 574 -24.96 5.74 -1.41
N TRP A 575 -23.92 6.56 -1.57
CA TRP A 575 -22.80 6.28 -2.48
C TRP A 575 -21.56 7.08 -2.05
N PHE A 576 -20.40 6.63 -2.49
CA PHE A 576 -19.16 7.39 -2.51
C PHE A 576 -18.63 7.40 -3.94
N HIS A 577 -18.41 8.58 -4.50
CA HIS A 577 -17.85 8.75 -5.84
C HIS A 577 -16.52 9.49 -5.77
N ILE A 578 -15.62 9.14 -6.67
CA ILE A 578 -14.30 9.75 -6.80
C ILE A 578 -14.05 10.16 -8.24
N ASP A 579 -13.91 11.47 -8.44
CA ASP A 579 -13.49 12.03 -9.72
C ASP A 579 -11.98 12.32 -9.66
N VAL A 580 -11.25 11.92 -10.71
CA VAL A 580 -9.81 12.12 -10.81
C VAL A 580 -9.55 12.95 -12.05
N ASP A 581 -9.11 14.19 -11.85
CA ASP A 581 -8.61 15.03 -12.94
C ASP A 581 -7.14 14.66 -13.14
N SER A 582 -6.88 13.83 -14.16
CA SER A 582 -5.53 13.40 -14.52
C SER A 582 -4.62 14.57 -14.93
N GLY A 583 -5.17 15.77 -15.12
CA GLY A 583 -4.45 16.94 -15.62
C GLY A 583 -3.91 16.74 -17.05
N THR A 584 -4.27 15.63 -17.69
CA THR A 584 -3.92 15.30 -19.06
C THR A 584 -5.13 15.55 -19.92
N GLY A 585 -5.23 16.76 -20.48
CA GLY A 585 -5.96 16.97 -21.72
C GLY A 585 -5.25 16.30 -22.90
N VAL A 586 -4.94 15.00 -22.78
CA VAL A 586 -4.39 14.11 -23.79
C VAL A 586 -4.99 12.74 -23.57
#